data_AF-A0A2R7S1L5-F1
#
_entry.id   AF-A0A2R7S1L5-F1
#
_cell.length_a   1.000
_cell.length_b   1.000
_cell.length_c   1.000
_cell.angle_alpha   90.00
_cell.angle_beta   90.00
_cell.angle_gamma   90.00
#
_symmetry.space_group_name_H-M   'P 1'
#
loop_
_entity.id
_entity.type
_entity.pdbx_description
1 polymer ?
#
loop_
_entity_poly.entity_id
_entity_poly.type
_entity_poly.pdbx_seq_one_letter_code
_entity_poly.pdbx_strand_id
1 'polypeptide(L)'
;MLQALEGQTRAADPQQYRHLVAKLSEELNLHQAHDALPGLLDHFPAAADLYENLQYAHAGLCRAPLEAALATELAARELLARVRQR
;
A
#
# COMPACT_ATOMS: atom_id res chain seq x y z
N MET A 1 10.85 -0.80 -10.62
CA MET A 1 10.71 0.53 -11.27
C MET A 1 9.92 1.51 -10.41
N LEU A 2 8.71 1.16 -9.95
CA LEU A 2 7.92 2.05 -9.07
C LEU A 2 8.67 2.39 -7.78
N GLN A 3 9.24 1.39 -7.10
CA GLN A 3 10.08 1.59 -5.91
C GLN A 3 11.20 2.61 -6.11
N ALA A 4 11.83 2.62 -7.30
CA ALA A 4 12.90 3.54 -7.61
C ALA A 4 12.39 4.96 -7.86
N LEU A 5 11.16 5.12 -8.36
CA LEU A 5 10.52 6.42 -8.53
C LEU A 5 10.06 7.00 -7.19
N GLU A 6 9.48 6.17 -6.30
CA GLU A 6 9.10 6.58 -4.93
C GLU A 6 10.33 7.02 -4.09
N GLY A 7 11.48 6.40 -4.32
CA GLY A 7 12.73 6.76 -3.63
C GLY A 7 13.45 8.00 -4.19
N GLN A 8 13.01 8.56 -5.31
CA GLN A 8 13.64 9.75 -5.90
C GLN A 8 13.16 11.03 -5.21
N THR A 9 14.10 11.87 -4.79
CA THR A 9 13.81 13.17 -4.15
C THR A 9 13.31 14.24 -5.14
N ARG A 10 13.46 14.00 -6.45
CA ARG A 10 12.98 14.90 -7.51
C ARG A 10 11.58 14.49 -7.93
N ALA A 11 10.69 15.47 -8.13
CA ALA A 11 9.35 15.23 -8.63
C ALA A 11 9.39 14.42 -9.94
N ALA A 12 8.87 13.20 -9.89
CA ALA A 12 8.68 12.37 -11.06
C ALA A 12 7.70 13.05 -12.02
N ASP A 13 7.87 12.81 -13.32
CA ASP A 13 6.87 13.25 -14.30
C ASP A 13 5.50 12.60 -13.96
N PRO A 14 4.43 13.40 -13.74
CA PRO A 14 3.16 12.85 -13.30
C PRO A 14 2.53 11.86 -14.29
N GLN A 15 2.75 12.05 -15.59
CA GLN A 15 2.19 11.17 -16.61
C GLN A 15 2.93 9.83 -16.62
N GLN A 16 4.25 9.85 -16.50
CA GLN A 16 5.07 8.64 -16.37
C GLN A 16 4.66 7.83 -15.13
N TYR A 17 4.47 8.51 -13.98
CA TYR A 17 4.03 7.86 -12.76
C TYR A 17 2.68 7.16 -12.94
N ARG A 18 1.68 7.88 -13.47
CA ARG A 18 0.34 7.33 -13.72
C ARG A 18 0.37 6.14 -14.68
N HIS A 19 1.16 6.22 -15.75
CA HIS A 19 1.28 5.12 -16.69
C HIS A 19 1.89 3.88 -16.04
N LEU A 20 2.93 4.07 -15.23
CA LEU A 20 3.56 2.96 -14.51
C LEU A 20 2.63 2.30 -13.50
N VAL A 21 1.92 3.11 -12.70
CA VAL A 21 0.93 2.60 -11.74
C VAL A 21 -0.17 1.84 -12.46
N ALA A 22 -0.68 2.35 -13.58
CA ALA A 22 -1.71 1.67 -14.37
C ALA A 22 -1.24 0.30 -14.88
N LYS A 23 -0.07 0.23 -15.52
CA LYS A 23 0.50 -1.05 -15.98
C LYS A 23 0.76 -2.01 -14.82
N LEU A 24 1.37 -1.53 -13.75
CA LEU A 24 1.66 -2.39 -12.60
C LEU A 24 0.39 -2.94 -11.96
N SER A 25 -0.68 -2.14 -11.90
CA SER A 25 -1.97 -2.58 -11.38
C SER A 25 -2.58 -3.70 -12.23
N GLU A 26 -2.47 -3.60 -13.55
CA GLU A 26 -2.92 -4.64 -14.49
C GLU A 26 -2.15 -5.95 -14.26
N GLU A 27 -0.81 -5.90 -14.23
CA GLU A 27 0.04 -7.07 -14.01
C GLU A 27 -0.22 -7.73 -12.65
N LEU A 28 -0.37 -6.93 -11.58
CA LEU A 28 -0.67 -7.42 -10.23
C LEU A 28 -2.02 -8.15 -10.17
N ASN A 29 -3.04 -7.65 -10.87
CA ASN A 29 -4.34 -8.31 -10.96
C ASN A 29 -4.27 -9.61 -11.77
N LEU A 30 -3.54 -9.62 -12.89
CA LEU A 30 -3.38 -10.82 -13.72
C LEU A 30 -2.65 -11.94 -12.98
N HIS A 31 -1.70 -11.60 -12.11
CA HIS A 31 -0.82 -12.55 -11.43
C HIS A 31 -1.12 -12.72 -9.93
N GLN A 32 -2.32 -12.35 -9.49
CA GLN A 32 -2.72 -12.39 -8.07
C GLN A 32 -2.56 -13.75 -7.37
N ALA A 33 -2.65 -14.86 -8.12
CA ALA A 33 -2.52 -16.23 -7.59
C ALA A 33 -1.13 -16.85 -7.84
N HIS A 34 -0.15 -16.07 -8.29
CA HIS A 34 1.18 -16.58 -8.62
C HIS A 34 2.02 -16.76 -7.35
N ASP A 35 2.64 -17.93 -7.18
CA ASP A 35 3.38 -18.29 -5.94
C ASP A 35 4.53 -17.34 -5.60
N ALA A 36 5.16 -16.72 -6.60
CA ALA A 36 6.23 -15.76 -6.41
C ALA A 36 5.76 -14.35 -5.98
N LEU A 37 4.45 -14.07 -6.05
CA LEU A 37 3.92 -12.74 -5.77
C LEU A 37 4.22 -12.27 -4.33
N PRO A 38 4.03 -13.07 -3.26
CA PRO A 38 4.33 -12.64 -1.90
C PRO A 38 5.78 -12.17 -1.74
N GLY A 39 6.75 -12.93 -2.26
CA GLY A 39 8.16 -12.59 -2.17
C GLY A 39 8.54 -11.33 -2.96
N LEU A 40 7.87 -11.08 -4.09
CA LEU A 40 8.02 -9.84 -4.84
C LEU A 40 7.52 -8.63 -4.02
N LEU A 41 6.34 -8.75 -3.41
CA LEU A 41 5.77 -7.67 -2.61
C LEU A 41 6.60 -7.41 -1.34
N ASP A 42 7.19 -8.43 -0.73
CA ASP A 42 8.11 -8.27 0.41
C ASP A 42 9.38 -7.48 0.03
N HIS A 43 9.85 -7.63 -1.21
CA HIS A 43 11.05 -6.94 -1.70
C HIS A 43 10.79 -5.53 -2.24
N PHE A 44 9.57 -5.25 -2.70
CA PHE A 44 9.19 -3.96 -3.29
C PHE A 44 7.99 -3.33 -2.56
N PRO A 45 8.23 -2.60 -1.45
CA PRO A 45 7.18 -1.97 -0.64
C PRO A 45 6.18 -1.12 -1.44
N ALA A 46 6.64 -0.32 -2.40
CA ALA A 46 5.76 0.50 -3.24
C ALA A 46 4.78 -0.34 -4.08
N ALA A 47 5.17 -1.55 -4.48
CA ALA A 47 4.28 -2.48 -5.17
C ALA A 47 3.33 -3.18 -4.17
N ALA A 48 3.79 -3.45 -2.95
CA ALA A 48 2.95 -3.97 -1.86
C ALA A 48 1.81 -3.00 -1.51
N ASP A 49 2.13 -1.70 -1.33
CA ASP A 49 1.13 -0.67 -1.02
C ASP A 49 0.09 -0.55 -2.15
N LEU A 50 0.54 -0.57 -3.41
CA LEU A 50 -0.36 -0.56 -4.56
C LEU A 50 -1.26 -1.81 -4.58
N TYR A 51 -0.69 -2.99 -4.37
CA TYR A 51 -1.42 -4.25 -4.33
C TYR A 51 -2.48 -4.25 -3.21
N GLU A 52 -2.13 -3.81 -2.00
CA GLU A 52 -3.09 -3.69 -0.89
C GLU A 52 -4.24 -2.74 -1.23
N ASN A 53 -3.94 -1.58 -1.83
CA ASN A 53 -4.97 -0.63 -2.24
C ASN A 53 -5.94 -1.23 -3.29
N LEU A 54 -5.43 -2.05 -4.22
CA LEU A 54 -6.27 -2.75 -5.20
C LEU A 54 -7.20 -3.76 -4.53
N GLN A 55 -6.73 -4.46 -3.50
CA GLN A 55 -7.49 -5.49 -2.79
C GLN A 55 -8.36 -4.93 -1.65
N TYR A 56 -8.20 -3.65 -1.30
CA TYR A 56 -8.85 -3.05 -0.14
C TYR A 56 -10.37 -3.23 -0.13
N ALA A 57 -11.02 -3.10 -1.28
CA ALA A 57 -12.46 -3.29 -1.41
C ALA A 57 -12.93 -4.74 -1.17
N HIS A 58 -12.05 -5.72 -1.35
CA HIS A 58 -12.36 -7.15 -1.23
C HIS A 58 -11.94 -7.74 0.12
N ALA A 59 -10.79 -7.33 0.66
CA ALA A 59 -10.17 -7.94 1.82
C ALA A 59 -9.61 -6.95 2.86
N GLY A 60 -9.84 -5.64 2.68
CA GLY A 60 -9.22 -4.61 3.52
C GLY A 60 -7.70 -4.62 3.41
N LEU A 61 -7.01 -4.26 4.49
CA LEU A 61 -5.54 -4.30 4.58
C LEU A 61 -5.06 -5.74 4.75
N CYS A 62 -4.94 -6.46 3.63
CA CYS A 62 -4.65 -7.89 3.62
C CYS A 62 -3.19 -8.24 3.93
N ARG A 63 -2.26 -7.27 3.93
CA ARG A 63 -0.83 -7.50 4.23
C ARG A 63 -0.31 -6.67 5.39
N ALA A 64 -1.03 -5.64 5.82
CA ALA A 64 -0.68 -4.90 7.03
C ALA A 64 -0.74 -5.82 8.28
N PRO A 65 0.24 -5.73 9.19
CA PRO A 65 0.21 -6.51 10.43
C PRO A 65 -0.99 -6.09 11.28
N LEU A 66 -1.92 -7.03 11.49
CA LEU A 66 -3.19 -6.80 12.18
C LEU A 66 -2.99 -6.19 13.57
N GLU A 67 -2.03 -6.68 14.34
CA GLU A 67 -1.72 -6.16 15.68
C GLU A 67 -1.29 -4.68 15.64
N ALA A 68 -0.44 -4.30 14.69
CA ALA A 68 0.03 -2.92 14.57
C ALA A 68 -1.11 -1.99 14.12
N ALA A 69 -1.96 -2.46 13.20
CA ALA A 69 -3.13 -1.72 12.77
C ALA A 69 -4.13 -1.51 13.92
N LEU A 70 -4.41 -2.57 14.69
CA LEU A 70 -5.29 -2.50 15.86
C LEU A 70 -4.73 -1.57 16.94
N ALA A 71 -3.43 -1.68 17.25
CA ALA A 71 -2.79 -0.80 18.22
C ALA A 71 -2.87 0.68 17.81
N THR A 72 -2.67 0.95 16.52
CA THR A 72 -2.77 2.31 15.95
C THR A 72 -4.20 2.85 16.05
N GLU A 73 -5.20 2.04 15.70
CA GLU A 73 -6.62 2.40 15.80
C GLU A 73 -7.02 2.71 17.26
N LEU A 74 -6.61 1.88 18.22
CA LEU A 74 -6.88 2.12 19.63
C LEU A 74 -6.24 3.43 20.12
N ALA A 75 -4.98 3.67 19.76
CA ALA A 75 -4.26 4.90 20.12
C ALA A 75 -4.91 6.15 19.50
N ALA A 76 -5.32 6.08 18.24
CA ALA A 76 -6.01 7.16 17.54
C ALA A 76 -7.36 7.48 18.21
N ARG A 77 -8.15 6.46 18.56
CA ARG A 77 -9.42 6.63 19.28
C ARG A 77 -9.24 7.32 20.63
N GLU A 78 -8.23 6.91 21.39
CA GLU A 78 -7.95 7.50 22.69
C GLU A 78 -7.53 8.97 22.59
N LEU A 79 -6.70 9.31 21.59
CA LEU A 79 -6.32 10.69 21.29
C LEU A 79 -7.55 11.55 20.95
N LEU A 80 -8.40 11.08 20.04
CA LEU A 80 -9.61 11.78 19.63
C LEU A 80 -10.57 11.99 20.80
N ALA A 81 -10.72 10.98 21.69
CA ALA A 81 -11.52 11.10 22.89
C ALA A 81 -11.03 12.22 23.82
N ARG A 82 -9.71 12.31 24.04
CA ARG A 82 -9.09 13.38 24.86
C ARG A 82 -9.28 14.77 24.24
N VAL A 83 -9.09 14.89 22.92
CA VAL A 83 -9.29 16.17 22.21
C VAL A 83 -10.75 16.61 22.29
N ARG A 84 -11.71 15.68 22.22
CA ARG A 84 -13.14 15.97 22.26
C ARG A 84 -13.67 16.35 23.65
N GLN A 85 -12.90 16.07 24.71
CA GLN A 85 -13.22 16.44 26.10
C GLN A 85 -12.57 17.76 26.53
N ARG A 86 -11.80 18.40 25.66
CA ARG A 86 -11.26 19.76 25.83
C ARG A 86 -12.15 20.77 25.11
#